data_AF-A0A9D5XVQ7-F1
#
_entry.id   AF-A0A9D5XVQ7-F1
#
_cell.length_a   1.000
_cell.length_b   1.000
_cell.length_c   1.000
_cell.angle_alpha   90.00
_cell.angle_beta   90.00
_cell.angle_gamma   90.00
#
_symmetry.space_group_name_H-M   'P 1'
#
loop_
_entity.id
_entity.type
_entity.pdbx_description
1 polymer ?
#
loop_
_entity_poly.entity_id
_entity_poly.type
_entity_poly.pdbx_seq_one_letter_code
_entity_poly.pdbx_strand_id
1 'polypeptide(L)'
;MSSLFSKTISLGRELRITDQEFVNLRDFIYEECGIFIADNRKYLLENRLGNRLKKLNLKNFDEYYNLLRFDSGRSVEFRKLFEVITTNETSFYRNPPQLEVFQNEVLPDALAKCKRAGKRLRIWSAGCSTGEEPYTISMIINEVLQSEVNSWDIRITANDLSERVLESARKAAYNDYTLRTTPPEIVKRYFTSGEGQNRVKPEIRKLVSFGQINLKDRVQVKRIERSQIVFCRNVIIYFDDAMKKQVINAFYDNLLPGGYLIIGHSESLHNITRAFKPIRFPGSIIYQKEE
;
A
#
# COMPACT_ATOMS: atom_id res chain seq x y z
N MET A 1 -22.38 -56.77 8.96
CA MET A 1 -23.59 -55.94 8.71
C MET A 1 -23.32 -54.55 9.27
N SER A 2 -23.44 -53.52 8.41
CA SER A 2 -23.58 -52.07 8.67
C SER A 2 -22.91 -51.49 9.94
N SER A 3 -22.00 -50.53 9.86
CA SER A 3 -22.31 -49.17 9.44
C SER A 3 -21.01 -48.37 9.37
N LEU A 4 -20.68 -47.85 8.19
CA LEU A 4 -19.58 -46.90 7.98
C LEU A 4 -20.08 -45.79 7.06
N PHE A 5 -19.93 -44.56 7.56
CA PHE A 5 -19.93 -43.29 6.83
C PHE A 5 -21.19 -42.90 6.04
N SER A 6 -22.03 -42.09 6.69
CA SER A 6 -22.74 -41.01 6.00
C SER A 6 -22.30 -39.67 6.62
N LYS A 7 -21.26 -39.08 6.04
CA LYS A 7 -21.05 -37.63 6.09
C LYS A 7 -21.27 -37.14 4.67
N THR A 8 -22.50 -36.74 4.38
CA THR A 8 -22.83 -35.95 3.20
C THR A 8 -22.01 -34.66 3.26
N ILE A 9 -20.92 -34.60 2.50
CA ILE A 9 -20.26 -33.35 2.14
C ILE A 9 -21.28 -32.62 1.27
N SER A 10 -21.91 -31.56 1.79
CA SER A 10 -22.64 -30.65 0.91
C SER A 10 -21.60 -29.93 0.05
N LEU A 11 -21.50 -30.35 -1.21
CA LEU A 11 -20.87 -29.53 -2.26
C LEU A 11 -21.74 -28.27 -2.38
N GLY A 12 -21.41 -27.24 -1.61
CA GLY A 12 -22.05 -25.93 -1.74
C GLY A 12 -21.86 -25.44 -3.18
N ARG A 13 -22.97 -25.13 -3.86
CA ARG A 13 -22.99 -24.60 -5.23
C ARG A 13 -21.96 -23.47 -5.34
N GLU A 14 -20.98 -23.62 -6.23
CA GLU A 14 -20.04 -22.54 -6.52
C GLU A 14 -20.83 -21.37 -7.14
N LEU A 15 -20.84 -20.23 -6.44
CA LEU A 15 -21.44 -19.00 -6.94
C LEU A 15 -20.60 -18.52 -8.11
N ARG A 16 -21.20 -18.50 -9.30
CA ARG A 16 -20.56 -18.01 -10.52
C ARG A 16 -21.09 -16.63 -10.84
N ILE A 17 -20.18 -15.70 -11.15
CA ILE A 17 -20.55 -14.35 -11.54
C ILE A 17 -20.95 -14.33 -13.02
N THR A 18 -22.07 -13.71 -13.36
CA THR A 18 -22.47 -13.46 -14.76
C THR A 18 -21.66 -12.31 -15.36
N ASP A 19 -21.68 -12.14 -16.69
CA ASP A 19 -20.95 -11.03 -17.33
C ASP A 19 -21.53 -9.67 -16.93
N GLN A 20 -22.86 -9.57 -16.81
CA GLN A 20 -23.51 -8.34 -16.38
C GLN A 20 -23.20 -7.99 -14.92
N GLU A 21 -23.29 -8.96 -14.00
CA GLU A 21 -22.89 -8.78 -12.59
C GLU A 21 -21.41 -8.36 -12.48
N PHE A 22 -20.55 -8.96 -13.30
CA PHE A 22 -19.15 -8.61 -13.35
C PHE A 22 -18.93 -7.16 -13.78
N VAL A 23 -19.57 -6.71 -14.87
CA VAL A 23 -19.48 -5.32 -15.33
C VAL A 23 -19.97 -4.36 -14.25
N ASN A 24 -21.13 -4.63 -13.65
CA ASN A 24 -21.71 -3.79 -12.59
C ASN A 24 -20.76 -3.64 -11.40
N LEU A 25 -20.19 -4.75 -10.91
CA LEU A 25 -19.27 -4.74 -9.77
C LEU A 25 -17.90 -4.16 -10.12
N ARG A 26 -17.35 -4.45 -11.30
CA ARG A 26 -16.09 -3.90 -11.80
C ARG A 26 -16.17 -2.38 -11.85
N ASP A 27 -17.21 -1.85 -12.47
CA ASP A 27 -17.38 -0.42 -12.66
C ASP A 27 -17.64 0.28 -11.32
N PHE A 28 -18.41 -0.36 -10.43
CA PHE A 28 -18.59 0.11 -9.06
C PHE A 28 -17.29 0.17 -8.25
N ILE A 29 -16.47 -0.89 -8.29
CA ILE A 29 -15.17 -0.91 -7.61
C ILE A 29 -14.27 0.20 -8.16
N TYR A 30 -14.25 0.38 -9.48
CA TYR A 30 -13.50 1.45 -10.10
C TYR A 30 -14.04 2.83 -9.66
N GLU A 31 -15.36 3.03 -9.63
CA GLU A 31 -16.03 4.24 -9.12
C GLU A 31 -15.62 4.57 -7.69
N GLU A 32 -15.56 3.57 -6.80
CA GLU A 32 -15.29 3.79 -5.39
C GLU A 32 -13.79 3.97 -5.08
N CYS A 33 -12.88 3.17 -5.65
CA CYS A 33 -11.46 3.20 -5.26
C CYS A 33 -10.44 3.25 -6.41
N GLY A 34 -10.91 3.23 -7.66
CA GLY A 34 -10.05 3.38 -8.84
C GLY A 34 -9.27 2.12 -9.22
N ILE A 35 -9.46 1.01 -8.51
CA ILE A 35 -8.89 -0.29 -8.89
C ILE A 35 -9.56 -0.74 -10.19
N PHE A 36 -8.73 -0.93 -11.22
CA PHE A 36 -9.15 -1.38 -12.52
C PHE A 36 -9.01 -2.90 -12.63
N ILE A 37 -10.07 -3.57 -13.09
CA ILE A 37 -10.09 -5.02 -13.29
C ILE A 37 -10.47 -5.28 -14.75
N ALA A 38 -9.52 -5.77 -15.53
CA ALA A 38 -9.74 -6.08 -16.94
C ALA A 38 -10.76 -7.24 -17.12
N ASP A 39 -11.44 -7.26 -18.26
CA ASP A 39 -12.54 -8.20 -18.54
C ASP A 39 -12.11 -9.66 -18.48
N ASN A 40 -10.90 -9.94 -18.97
CA ASN A 40 -10.29 -11.26 -18.90
C ASN A 40 -9.90 -11.69 -17.48
N ARG A 41 -10.11 -10.84 -16.46
CA ARG A 41 -9.84 -11.10 -15.04
C ARG A 41 -11.10 -11.24 -14.19
N LYS A 42 -12.25 -11.47 -14.81
CA LYS A 42 -13.53 -11.79 -14.13
C LYS A 42 -13.38 -12.82 -13.00
N TYR A 43 -12.60 -13.87 -13.23
CA TYR A 43 -12.32 -14.92 -12.24
C TYR A 43 -11.71 -14.40 -10.93
N LEU A 44 -11.01 -13.25 -10.94
CA LEU A 44 -10.45 -12.65 -9.73
C LEU A 44 -11.54 -12.15 -8.79
N LEU A 45 -12.58 -11.50 -9.32
CA LEU A 45 -13.70 -11.04 -8.49
C LEU A 45 -14.50 -12.22 -7.96
N GLU A 46 -14.77 -13.21 -8.81
CA GLU A 46 -15.47 -14.44 -8.40
C GLU A 46 -14.76 -15.13 -7.22
N ASN A 47 -13.46 -15.37 -7.35
CA ASN A 47 -12.67 -16.03 -6.31
C ASN A 47 -12.55 -15.21 -5.02
N ARG A 48 -12.34 -13.90 -5.14
CA ARG A 48 -12.16 -13.02 -3.97
C ARG A 48 -13.46 -12.84 -3.19
N LEU A 49 -14.57 -12.60 -3.89
CA LEU A 49 -15.85 -12.28 -3.27
C LEU A 49 -16.70 -13.52 -2.94
N GLY A 50 -16.46 -14.68 -3.55
CA GLY A 50 -17.28 -15.88 -3.32
C GLY A 50 -17.43 -16.26 -1.84
N ASN A 51 -16.34 -16.20 -1.08
CA ASN A 51 -16.39 -16.43 0.38
C ASN A 51 -17.14 -15.33 1.13
N ARG A 52 -17.10 -14.08 0.65
CA ARG A 52 -17.84 -12.96 1.25
C ARG A 52 -19.34 -13.13 1.06
N LEU A 53 -19.79 -13.48 -0.16
CA LEU A 53 -21.20 -13.76 -0.45
C LEU A 53 -21.74 -14.90 0.42
N LYS A 54 -20.98 -16.00 0.54
CA LYS A 54 -21.32 -17.12 1.44
C LYS A 54 -21.47 -16.67 2.89
N LYS A 55 -20.54 -15.85 3.40
CA LYS A 55 -20.61 -15.31 4.78
C LYS A 55 -21.82 -14.40 5.01
N LEU A 56 -22.30 -13.72 3.98
CA LEU A 56 -23.47 -12.85 4.02
C LEU A 56 -24.78 -13.58 3.66
N ASN A 57 -24.72 -14.88 3.35
CA ASN A 57 -25.85 -15.69 2.88
C ASN A 57 -26.54 -15.10 1.63
N LEU A 58 -25.78 -14.48 0.73
CA LEU A 58 -26.30 -13.93 -0.53
C LEU A 58 -26.35 -15.00 -1.62
N LYS A 59 -27.37 -14.92 -2.49
CA LYS A 59 -27.64 -15.92 -3.52
C LYS A 59 -26.86 -15.70 -4.81
N ASN A 60 -26.47 -14.47 -5.09
CA ASN A 60 -25.77 -14.07 -6.32
C ASN A 60 -25.00 -12.75 -6.11
N PHE A 61 -24.30 -12.30 -7.16
CA PHE A 61 -23.47 -11.10 -7.09
C PHE A 61 -24.28 -9.82 -7.26
N ASP A 62 -25.44 -9.87 -7.91
CA ASP A 62 -26.37 -8.74 -7.97
C ASP A 62 -26.92 -8.38 -6.58
N GLU A 63 -27.25 -9.35 -5.72
CA GLU A 63 -27.63 -9.09 -4.33
C GLU A 63 -26.50 -8.40 -3.56
N TYR A 64 -25.24 -8.77 -3.82
CA TYR A 64 -24.08 -8.11 -3.23
C TYR A 64 -23.90 -6.68 -3.75
N TYR A 65 -24.07 -6.46 -5.05
CA TYR A 65 -24.07 -5.13 -5.65
C TYR A 65 -25.17 -4.23 -5.07
N ASN A 66 -26.38 -4.75 -4.89
CA ASN A 66 -27.49 -4.01 -4.30
C ASN A 66 -27.23 -3.65 -2.83
N LEU A 67 -26.65 -4.56 -2.05
CA LEU A 67 -26.20 -4.29 -0.69
C LEU A 67 -25.20 -3.11 -0.67
N LEU A 68 -24.23 -3.12 -1.58
CA LEU A 68 -23.21 -2.07 -1.70
C LEU A 68 -23.81 -0.71 -2.10
N ARG A 69 -24.82 -0.68 -2.98
CA ARG A 69 -25.45 0.57 -3.45
C ARG A 69 -26.43 1.16 -2.45
N PHE A 70 -27.33 0.35 -1.90
CA PHE A 70 -28.59 0.84 -1.31
C PHE A 70 -28.74 0.58 0.19
N ASP A 71 -27.97 -0.33 0.77
CA ASP A 71 -28.14 -0.70 2.18
C ASP A 71 -27.67 0.39 3.14
N SER A 72 -28.37 0.55 4.26
CA SER A 72 -28.01 1.53 5.29
C SER A 72 -26.69 1.20 6.00
N GLY A 73 -26.31 -0.08 6.04
CA GLY A 73 -25.05 -0.61 6.56
C GLY A 73 -23.90 -0.68 5.53
N ARG A 74 -24.09 -0.18 4.30
CA ARG A 74 -23.12 -0.32 3.19
C ARG A 74 -21.70 0.14 3.52
N SER A 75 -21.52 1.10 4.43
CA SER A 75 -20.21 1.61 4.84
C SER A 75 -19.34 0.55 5.55
N VAL A 76 -19.96 -0.36 6.29
CA VAL A 76 -19.25 -1.50 6.90
C VAL A 76 -18.83 -2.49 5.81
N GLU A 77 -19.71 -2.73 4.85
CA GLU A 77 -19.42 -3.65 3.75
C GLU A 77 -18.35 -3.11 2.81
N PHE A 78 -18.30 -1.80 2.53
CA PHE A 78 -17.23 -1.19 1.73
C PHE A 78 -15.84 -1.46 2.28
N ARG A 79 -15.69 -1.39 3.61
CA ARG A 79 -14.41 -1.75 4.25
C ARG A 79 -14.04 -3.20 3.98
N LYS A 80 -15.01 -4.12 4.03
CA LYS A 80 -14.80 -5.54 3.72
C LYS A 80 -14.54 -5.81 2.25
N LEU A 81 -15.23 -5.10 1.35
CA LEU A 81 -14.94 -5.13 -0.08
C LEU A 81 -13.46 -4.78 -0.33
N PHE A 82 -13.00 -3.63 0.19
CA PHE A 82 -11.61 -3.18 0.03
C PHE A 82 -10.57 -4.14 0.62
N GLU A 83 -10.85 -4.77 1.76
CA GLU A 83 -10.00 -5.82 2.33
C GLU A 83 -9.83 -7.03 1.41
N VAL A 84 -10.87 -7.35 0.64
CA VAL A 84 -10.95 -8.56 -0.19
C VAL A 84 -10.40 -8.32 -1.59
N ILE A 85 -10.60 -7.13 -2.16
CA ILE A 85 -10.19 -6.82 -3.54
C ILE A 85 -8.74 -6.32 -3.63
N THR A 86 -8.11 -5.90 -2.53
CA THR A 86 -6.70 -5.47 -2.54
C THR A 86 -5.75 -6.66 -2.57
N THR A 87 -4.59 -6.49 -3.20
CA THR A 87 -3.51 -7.49 -3.22
C THR A 87 -2.33 -6.94 -2.45
N ASN A 88 -2.00 -7.59 -1.33
CA ASN A 88 -1.17 -7.02 -0.27
C ASN A 88 0.18 -7.74 -0.12
N GLU A 89 0.81 -8.10 -1.25
CA GLU A 89 2.11 -8.78 -1.26
C GLU A 89 3.25 -7.78 -0.98
N THR A 90 3.91 -7.92 0.16
CA THR A 90 4.98 -7.02 0.59
C THR A 90 6.02 -7.75 1.46
N SER A 91 7.19 -7.14 1.61
CA SER A 91 8.27 -7.61 2.47
C SER A 91 9.16 -6.45 2.88
N PHE A 92 9.84 -6.61 4.00
CA PHE A 92 10.88 -5.68 4.43
C PHE A 92 12.04 -5.68 3.42
N TYR A 93 12.65 -4.52 3.19
CA TYR A 93 13.77 -4.37 2.27
C TYR A 93 13.51 -4.89 0.83
N ARG A 94 12.26 -4.77 0.35
CA ARG A 94 11.89 -5.15 -1.03
C ARG A 94 12.65 -4.31 -2.06
N ASN A 95 13.26 -4.99 -3.04
CA ASN A 95 14.08 -4.41 -4.11
C ASN A 95 15.27 -3.57 -3.58
N PRO A 96 16.36 -4.24 -3.15
CA PRO A 96 17.52 -3.59 -2.54
C PRO A 96 18.16 -2.47 -3.38
N PRO A 97 18.36 -2.61 -4.71
CA PRO A 97 18.94 -1.53 -5.53
C PRO A 97 18.21 -0.19 -5.40
N GLN A 98 16.88 -0.21 -5.29
CA GLN A 98 16.10 1.01 -5.12
C GLN A 98 16.23 1.61 -3.71
N LEU A 99 16.39 0.77 -2.69
CA LEU A 99 16.61 1.21 -1.32
C LEU A 99 18.02 1.76 -1.12
N GLU A 100 19.02 1.20 -1.79
CA GLU A 100 20.38 1.74 -1.83
C GLU A 100 20.40 3.15 -2.40
N VAL A 101 19.71 3.38 -3.53
CA VAL A 101 19.56 4.72 -4.11
C VAL A 101 18.82 5.67 -3.15
N PHE A 102 17.77 5.19 -2.48
CA PHE A 102 17.10 6.00 -1.46
C PHE A 102 18.06 6.38 -0.32
N GLN A 103 18.80 5.41 0.22
CA GLN A 103 19.70 5.59 1.36
C GLN A 103 20.91 6.48 1.05
N ASN A 104 21.52 6.30 -0.12
CA ASN A 104 22.81 6.90 -0.45
C ASN A 104 22.70 8.20 -1.26
N GLU A 105 21.58 8.42 -1.97
CA GLU A 105 21.43 9.54 -2.90
C GLU A 105 20.26 10.44 -2.50
N VAL A 106 19.04 9.88 -2.49
CA VAL A 106 17.81 10.65 -2.32
C VAL A 106 17.66 11.22 -0.91
N LEU A 107 17.86 10.38 0.11
CA LEU A 107 17.72 10.78 1.50
C LEU A 107 18.78 11.81 1.90
N PRO A 108 20.09 11.63 1.60
CA PRO A 108 21.10 12.64 1.91
C PRO A 108 20.84 14.00 1.28
N ASP A 109 20.42 14.07 0.02
CA ASP A 109 20.04 15.35 -0.63
C ASP A 109 18.84 16.00 0.08
N ALA A 110 17.77 15.23 0.33
CA ALA A 110 16.61 15.73 1.04
C ALA A 110 16.97 16.24 2.45
N LEU A 111 17.83 15.52 3.17
CA LEU A 111 18.33 15.95 4.47
C LEU A 111 19.16 17.24 4.35
N ALA A 112 20.07 17.37 3.38
CA ALA A 112 20.86 18.59 3.19
C ALA A 112 19.98 19.83 2.93
N LYS A 113 18.89 19.68 2.16
CA LYS A 113 17.87 20.71 1.97
C LYS A 113 17.14 21.03 3.28
N CYS A 114 16.70 20.01 4.00
CA CYS A 114 15.96 20.17 5.26
C CYS A 114 16.82 20.75 6.40
N LYS A 115 18.13 20.48 6.48
CA LYS A 115 19.04 21.06 7.47
C LYS A 115 19.03 22.60 7.41
N ARG A 116 18.91 23.16 6.20
CA ARG A 116 18.81 24.61 5.96
C ARG A 116 17.43 25.19 6.31
N ALA A 117 16.41 24.34 6.45
CA ALA A 117 15.01 24.72 6.63
C ALA A 117 14.42 24.19 7.96
N GLY A 118 15.25 24.04 9.00
CA GLY A 118 14.79 23.69 10.35
C GLY A 118 14.71 22.19 10.67
N LYS A 119 15.40 21.33 9.91
CA LYS A 119 15.52 19.87 10.16
C LYS A 119 14.16 19.15 10.24
N ARG A 120 13.22 19.52 9.37
CA ARG A 120 11.91 18.89 9.25
C ARG A 120 11.84 18.01 8.01
N LEU A 121 11.69 16.70 8.21
CA LEU A 121 11.54 15.71 7.14
C LEU A 121 10.14 15.10 7.16
N ARG A 122 9.50 15.10 6.00
CA ARG A 122 8.19 14.52 5.73
C ARG A 122 8.29 13.57 4.55
N ILE A 123 7.89 12.33 4.80
CA ILE A 123 7.82 11.28 3.80
C ILE A 123 6.41 10.72 3.78
N TRP A 124 5.89 10.47 2.59
CA TRP A 124 4.62 9.78 2.42
C TRP A 124 4.84 8.41 1.78
N SER A 125 4.44 7.33 2.46
CA SER A 125 4.29 5.99 1.88
C SER A 125 2.83 5.74 1.53
N ALA A 126 2.52 5.71 0.24
CA ALA A 126 1.19 5.59 -0.33
C ALA A 126 0.93 4.15 -0.82
N GLY A 127 -0.03 3.47 -0.19
CA GLY A 127 -0.30 2.04 -0.36
C GLY A 127 0.69 1.19 0.44
N CYS A 128 0.79 1.45 1.75
CA CYS A 128 1.81 0.87 2.61
C CYS A 128 1.55 -0.59 3.02
N SER A 129 0.41 -1.17 2.63
CA SER A 129 0.01 -2.54 2.99
C SER A 129 0.15 -2.78 4.50
N THR A 130 0.80 -3.88 4.91
CA THR A 130 1.03 -4.29 6.29
C THR A 130 2.21 -3.59 6.99
N GLY A 131 2.74 -2.49 6.43
CA GLY A 131 3.64 -1.57 7.11
C GLY A 131 5.15 -1.81 6.93
N GLU A 132 5.55 -2.83 6.18
CA GLU A 132 6.95 -3.18 5.94
C GLU A 132 7.73 -2.04 5.28
N GLU A 133 7.15 -1.36 4.29
CA GLU A 133 7.78 -0.24 3.59
C GLU A 133 8.05 0.96 4.52
N PRO A 134 7.05 1.55 5.22
CA PRO A 134 7.31 2.70 6.07
C PRO A 134 8.25 2.39 7.24
N TYR A 135 8.23 1.17 7.77
CA TYR A 135 9.23 0.76 8.76
C TYR A 135 10.62 0.57 8.17
N THR A 136 10.75 0.03 6.95
CA THR A 136 12.04 -0.01 6.23
C THR A 136 12.60 1.39 6.03
N ILE A 137 11.77 2.34 5.59
CA ILE A 137 12.14 3.76 5.45
C ILE A 137 12.61 4.33 6.79
N SER A 138 11.87 4.07 7.87
CA SER A 138 12.23 4.54 9.21
C SER A 138 13.56 3.94 9.70
N MET A 139 13.87 2.69 9.39
CA MET A 139 15.14 2.06 9.74
C MET A 139 16.29 2.70 8.96
N ILE A 140 16.13 2.92 7.65
CA ILE A 140 17.15 3.58 6.81
C ILE A 140 17.43 5.00 7.31
N ILE A 141 16.40 5.78 7.66
CA ILE A 141 16.58 7.11 8.25
C ILE A 141 17.38 7.04 9.55
N ASN A 142 17.13 6.03 10.37
CA ASN A 142 17.83 5.82 11.63
C ASN A 142 19.31 5.44 11.40
N GLU A 143 19.62 4.62 10.39
CA GLU A 143 20.99 4.29 9.99
C GLU A 143 21.76 5.50 9.46
N VAL A 144 21.10 6.36 8.67
CA VAL A 144 21.72 7.54 8.05
C VAL A 144 21.93 8.68 9.06
N LEU A 145 20.94 8.97 9.91
CA LEU A 145 21.03 10.06 10.89
C LEU A 145 21.69 9.64 12.21
N GLN A 146 21.64 8.36 12.56
CA GLN A 146 22.20 7.82 13.81
C GLN A 146 21.76 8.65 15.03
N SER A 147 22.72 9.17 15.80
CA SER A 147 22.46 10.01 16.97
C SER A 147 21.76 11.33 16.64
N GLU A 148 21.90 11.84 15.41
CA GLU A 148 21.22 13.08 15.00
C GLU A 148 19.70 12.90 14.93
N VAL A 149 19.16 11.68 14.78
CA VAL A 149 17.74 11.43 14.48
C VAL A 149 16.78 12.13 15.46
N ASN A 150 17.14 12.23 16.74
CA ASN A 150 16.31 12.86 17.76
C ASN A 150 16.33 14.40 17.70
N SER A 151 17.26 15.00 16.95
CA SER A 151 17.32 16.44 16.67
C SER A 151 16.49 16.86 15.45
N TRP A 152 15.83 15.91 14.80
CA TRP A 152 15.01 16.14 13.62
C TRP A 152 13.52 15.96 13.92
N ASP A 153 12.69 16.80 13.31
CA ASP A 153 11.26 16.56 13.22
C ASP A 153 10.97 15.68 12.00
N ILE A 154 10.86 14.36 12.22
CA ILE A 154 10.64 13.37 11.15
C ILE A 154 9.24 12.78 11.28
N ARG A 155 8.52 12.73 10.16
CA ARG A 155 7.25 12.00 10.06
C ARG A 155 7.15 11.25 8.74
N ILE A 156 6.85 9.96 8.84
CA ILE A 156 6.48 9.09 7.74
C ILE A 156 4.97 8.87 7.82
N THR A 157 4.22 9.55 6.95
CA THR A 157 2.80 9.35 6.81
C THR A 157 2.57 8.14 5.91
N ALA A 158 2.05 7.06 6.45
CA ALA A 158 1.84 5.79 5.77
C ALA A 158 0.35 5.52 5.63
N ASN A 159 -0.14 5.25 4.42
CA ASN A 159 -1.57 5.09 4.21
C ASN A 159 -1.89 3.93 3.29
N ASP A 160 -3.04 3.33 3.51
CA ASP A 160 -3.57 2.25 2.67
C ASP A 160 -5.10 2.34 2.58
N LEU A 161 -5.67 1.68 1.58
CA LEU A 161 -7.12 1.57 1.41
C LEU A 161 -7.72 0.59 2.43
N SER A 162 -6.99 -0.47 2.80
CA SER A 162 -7.49 -1.53 3.66
C SER A 162 -7.18 -1.29 5.14
N GLU A 163 -8.21 -1.10 5.97
CA GLU A 163 -8.00 -0.92 7.41
C GLU A 163 -7.40 -2.17 8.07
N ARG A 164 -7.73 -3.38 7.58
CA ARG A 164 -7.17 -4.64 8.08
C ARG A 164 -5.65 -4.70 7.99
N VAL A 165 -5.06 -4.23 6.88
CA VAL A 165 -3.59 -4.23 6.74
C VAL A 165 -2.96 -3.14 7.59
N LEU A 166 -3.64 -1.99 7.75
CA LEU A 166 -3.20 -0.92 8.66
C LEU A 166 -3.23 -1.35 10.14
N GLU A 167 -4.23 -2.13 10.56
CA GLU A 167 -4.25 -2.74 11.89
C GLU A 167 -3.04 -3.66 12.11
N SER A 168 -2.67 -4.47 11.09
CA SER A 168 -1.47 -5.30 11.12
C SER A 168 -0.20 -4.44 11.23
N ALA A 169 -0.13 -3.37 10.43
CA ALA A 169 0.99 -2.43 10.44
C ALA A 169 1.19 -1.78 11.81
N ARG A 170 0.10 -1.36 12.47
CA ARG A 170 0.15 -0.76 13.82
C ARG A 170 0.61 -1.77 14.90
N LYS A 171 0.24 -3.05 14.77
CA LYS A 171 0.73 -4.13 15.65
C LYS A 171 2.24 -4.34 15.50
N ALA A 172 2.76 -4.12 14.29
CA ALA A 172 4.18 -4.16 13.95
C ALA A 172 4.85 -5.51 14.31
N ALA A 173 4.11 -6.61 14.19
CA ALA A 173 4.55 -7.95 14.49
C ALA A 173 4.51 -8.79 13.20
N TYR A 174 5.63 -9.43 12.89
CA TYR A 174 5.94 -9.95 11.57
C TYR A 174 6.53 -11.35 11.66
N ASN A 175 6.27 -12.19 10.67
CA ASN A 175 6.84 -13.54 10.60
C ASN A 175 8.14 -13.55 9.77
N ASP A 176 8.87 -14.66 9.79
CA ASP A 176 10.13 -14.76 9.05
C ASP A 176 9.95 -14.62 7.53
N TYR A 177 8.80 -15.02 6.99
CA TYR A 177 8.50 -14.85 5.56
C TYR A 177 8.53 -13.37 5.14
N THR A 178 7.97 -12.46 5.95
CA THR A 178 8.03 -11.01 5.65
C THR A 178 9.44 -10.42 5.78
N LEU A 179 10.36 -11.11 6.48
CA LEU A 179 11.76 -10.72 6.66
C LEU A 179 12.74 -11.42 5.71
N ARG A 180 12.26 -12.24 4.77
CA ARG A 180 13.09 -13.04 3.85
C ARG A 180 14.11 -12.25 3.03
N THR A 181 13.87 -10.96 2.81
CA THR A 181 14.74 -10.03 2.07
C THR A 181 15.48 -9.04 2.98
N THR A 182 15.29 -9.14 4.30
CA THR A 182 15.90 -8.24 5.27
C THR A 182 17.28 -8.72 5.67
N PRO A 183 18.30 -7.85 5.64
CA PRO A 183 19.63 -8.21 6.13
C PRO A 183 19.60 -8.65 7.61
N PRO A 184 20.29 -9.73 8.01
CA PRO A 184 20.23 -10.27 9.38
C PRO A 184 20.63 -9.27 10.47
N GLU A 185 21.60 -8.40 10.19
CA GLU A 185 22.05 -7.36 11.10
C GLU A 185 20.99 -6.29 11.36
N ILE A 186 20.17 -5.99 10.35
CA ILE A 186 19.02 -5.10 10.48
C ILE A 186 17.94 -5.76 11.35
N VAL A 187 17.67 -7.05 11.14
CA VAL A 187 16.72 -7.81 11.98
C VAL A 187 17.15 -7.75 13.44
N LYS A 188 18.42 -8.09 13.72
CA LYS A 188 18.99 -8.06 15.09
C LYS A 188 18.91 -6.67 15.73
N ARG A 189 19.10 -5.60 14.94
CA ARG A 189 19.14 -4.23 15.43
C ARG A 189 17.75 -3.66 15.71
N TYR A 190 16.79 -3.88 14.83
CA TYR A 190 15.51 -3.15 14.82
C TYR A 190 14.27 -3.98 15.17
N PHE A 191 14.45 -5.26 15.47
CA PHE A 191 13.37 -6.14 15.91
C PHE A 191 13.65 -6.73 17.29
N THR A 192 12.58 -7.05 18.00
CA THR A 192 12.59 -7.92 19.19
C THR A 192 11.86 -9.20 18.84
N SER A 193 12.51 -10.35 19.01
CA SER A 193 11.90 -11.65 18.81
C SER A 193 11.08 -12.04 20.05
N GLY A 194 9.85 -12.52 19.86
CA GLY A 194 8.99 -13.03 20.92
C GLY A 194 7.79 -13.81 20.36
N GLU A 195 7.40 -14.90 21.03
CA GLU A 195 6.21 -15.71 20.69
C GLU A 195 6.09 -16.11 19.20
N GLY A 196 7.22 -16.42 18.54
CA GLY A 196 7.25 -16.81 17.13
C GLY A 196 7.02 -15.66 16.14
N GLN A 197 7.11 -14.41 16.60
CA GLN A 197 7.03 -13.21 15.76
C GLN A 197 8.19 -12.24 16.06
N ASN A 198 8.59 -11.49 15.04
CA ASN A 198 9.54 -10.41 15.14
C ASN A 198 8.78 -9.08 15.20
N ARG A 199 8.95 -8.33 16.28
CA ARG A 199 8.26 -7.05 16.49
C ARG A 199 9.20 -5.89 16.25
N VAL A 200 8.77 -4.91 15.45
CA VAL A 200 9.57 -3.69 15.19
C VAL A 200 9.71 -2.90 16.49
N LYS A 201 10.93 -2.44 16.80
CA LYS A 201 11.22 -1.70 18.02
C LYS A 201 10.50 -0.33 18.08
N PRO A 202 10.11 0.16 19.27
CA PRO A 202 9.34 1.40 19.43
C PRO A 202 9.97 2.65 18.80
N GLU A 203 11.29 2.77 18.83
CA GLU A 203 12.04 3.90 18.29
C GLU A 203 11.96 4.03 16.77
N ILE A 204 11.68 2.94 16.06
CA ILE A 204 11.37 2.94 14.63
C ILE A 204 9.89 3.24 14.42
N ARG A 205 9.02 2.68 15.26
CA ARG A 205 7.57 2.86 15.15
C ARG A 205 7.14 4.32 15.35
N LYS A 206 7.79 5.06 16.25
CA LYS A 206 7.43 6.45 16.58
C LYS A 206 7.52 7.43 15.39
N LEU A 207 8.30 7.10 14.35
CA LEU A 207 8.43 7.96 13.17
C LEU A 207 7.28 7.76 12.16
N VAL A 208 6.49 6.70 12.30
CA VAL A 208 5.47 6.30 11.34
C VAL A 208 4.07 6.58 11.88
N SER A 209 3.24 7.24 11.07
CA SER A 209 1.83 7.48 11.34
C SER A 209 0.95 6.81 10.28
N PHE A 210 0.05 5.93 10.70
CA PHE A 210 -0.80 5.16 9.81
C PHE A 210 -2.22 5.75 9.69
N GLY A 211 -2.67 5.99 8.46
CA GLY A 211 -4.02 6.48 8.16
C GLY A 211 -4.70 5.69 7.03
N GLN A 212 -6.02 5.56 7.10
CA GLN A 212 -6.78 5.00 5.97
C GLN A 212 -7.01 6.11 4.95
N ILE A 213 -6.52 5.92 3.73
CA ILE A 213 -6.75 6.85 2.62
C ILE A 213 -7.06 6.09 1.35
N ASN A 214 -8.08 6.55 0.64
CA ASN A 214 -8.34 6.18 -0.73
C ASN A 214 -7.62 7.14 -1.68
N LEU A 215 -6.66 6.65 -2.47
CA LEU A 215 -5.91 7.48 -3.43
C LEU A 215 -6.79 8.08 -4.54
N LYS A 216 -7.99 7.52 -4.77
CA LYS A 216 -8.99 8.12 -5.66
C LYS A 216 -9.63 9.36 -5.08
N ASP A 217 -9.75 9.44 -3.75
CA ASP A 217 -10.38 10.56 -3.06
C ASP A 217 -9.39 11.73 -2.95
N ARG A 218 -9.58 12.72 -3.83
CA ARG A 218 -8.75 13.93 -3.90
C ARG A 218 -8.82 14.76 -2.61
N VAL A 219 -9.93 14.72 -1.89
CA VAL A 219 -10.09 15.49 -0.63
C VAL A 219 -9.26 14.84 0.46
N GLN A 220 -9.29 13.51 0.57
CA GLN A 220 -8.44 12.77 1.52
C GLN A 220 -6.95 12.99 1.22
N VAL A 221 -6.55 12.84 -0.06
CA VAL A 221 -5.14 13.01 -0.45
C VAL A 221 -4.63 14.43 -0.18
N LYS A 222 -5.45 15.47 -0.40
CA LYS A 222 -5.06 16.86 -0.12
C LYS A 222 -4.83 17.16 1.37
N ARG A 223 -5.34 16.34 2.29
CA ARG A 223 -5.11 16.48 3.73
C ARG A 223 -3.74 15.97 4.16
N ILE A 224 -3.07 15.22 3.30
CA ILE A 224 -1.73 14.71 3.58
C ILE A 224 -0.75 15.88 3.52
N GLU A 225 0.06 15.98 4.57
CA GLU A 225 1.09 16.99 4.67
C GLU A 225 2.06 16.92 3.48
N ARG A 226 2.48 18.09 2.98
CA ARG A 226 3.43 18.15 1.86
C ARG A 226 4.74 17.48 2.26
N SER A 227 5.28 16.68 1.34
CA SER A 227 6.43 15.82 1.61
C SER A 227 7.65 16.21 0.80
N GLN A 228 8.85 15.92 1.32
CA GLN A 228 10.07 15.93 0.52
C GLN A 228 10.17 14.69 -0.35
N ILE A 229 9.62 13.56 0.12
CA ILE A 229 9.71 12.27 -0.56
C ILE A 229 8.36 11.56 -0.51
N VAL A 230 7.91 11.03 -1.65
CA VAL A 230 6.74 10.17 -1.77
C VAL A 230 7.18 8.82 -2.29
N PHE A 231 6.77 7.76 -1.59
CA PHE A 231 6.85 6.37 -2.03
C PHE A 231 5.45 5.92 -2.46
N CYS A 232 5.34 5.32 -3.64
CA CYS A 232 4.13 4.63 -4.08
C CYS A 232 4.54 3.45 -4.96
N ARG A 233 4.93 2.34 -4.32
CA ARG A 233 5.57 1.22 -4.99
C ARG A 233 4.62 0.03 -5.09
N ASN A 234 4.47 -0.50 -6.31
CA ASN A 234 3.64 -1.69 -6.57
C ASN A 234 2.13 -1.47 -6.29
N VAL A 235 1.66 -0.23 -6.48
CA VAL A 235 0.27 0.19 -6.26
C VAL A 235 -0.35 0.65 -7.57
N ILE A 236 0.35 1.49 -8.34
CA ILE A 236 -0.22 2.08 -9.56
C ILE A 236 -0.42 1.06 -10.69
N ILE A 237 0.15 -0.14 -10.57
CA ILE A 237 -0.16 -1.29 -11.44
C ILE A 237 -1.63 -1.73 -11.40
N TYR A 238 -2.38 -1.38 -10.34
CA TYR A 238 -3.81 -1.72 -10.22
C TYR A 238 -4.73 -0.65 -10.81
N PHE A 239 -4.17 0.44 -11.34
CA PHE A 239 -4.92 1.56 -11.88
C PHE A 239 -4.88 1.56 -13.41
N ASP A 240 -5.93 2.08 -14.04
CA ASP A 240 -5.91 2.43 -15.46
C ASP A 240 -5.16 3.76 -15.68
N ASP A 241 -4.97 4.16 -16.94
CA ASP A 241 -4.15 5.34 -17.24
C ASP A 241 -4.78 6.65 -16.75
N ALA A 242 -6.11 6.73 -16.71
CA ALA A 242 -6.81 7.89 -16.16
C ALA A 242 -6.57 8.02 -14.64
N MET A 243 -6.73 6.92 -13.90
CA MET A 243 -6.51 6.90 -12.46
C MET A 243 -5.03 7.08 -12.11
N LYS A 244 -4.10 6.48 -12.88
CA LYS A 244 -2.66 6.74 -12.74
C LYS A 244 -2.34 8.23 -12.88
N LYS A 245 -2.83 8.89 -13.93
CA LYS A 245 -2.61 10.34 -14.13
C LYS A 245 -3.11 11.15 -12.94
N GLN A 246 -4.31 10.84 -12.43
CA GLN A 246 -4.86 11.51 -11.25
C GLN A 246 -3.94 11.35 -10.02
N VAL A 247 -3.52 10.13 -9.71
CA VAL A 247 -2.72 9.84 -8.52
C VAL A 247 -1.34 10.47 -8.64
N ILE A 248 -0.70 10.38 -9.80
CA ILE A 248 0.62 10.98 -10.03
C ILE A 248 0.56 12.52 -9.95
N ASN A 249 -0.52 13.15 -10.43
CA ASN A 249 -0.72 14.59 -10.25
C ASN A 249 -0.89 14.95 -8.77
N ALA A 250 -1.61 14.13 -8.00
CA ALA A 250 -1.76 14.36 -6.56
C ALA A 250 -0.43 14.23 -5.81
N PHE A 251 0.44 13.29 -6.21
CA PHE A 251 1.81 13.21 -5.69
C PHE A 251 2.64 14.44 -6.08
N TYR A 252 2.52 14.91 -7.32
CA TYR A 252 3.19 16.12 -7.76
C TYR A 252 2.76 17.34 -6.93
N ASP A 253 1.47 17.51 -6.65
CA ASP A 253 0.94 18.60 -5.82
C ASP A 253 1.42 18.49 -4.37
N ASN A 254 1.45 17.28 -3.81
CA ASN A 254 1.94 17.03 -2.46
C ASN A 254 3.44 17.34 -2.33
N LEU A 255 4.26 16.94 -3.29
CA LEU A 255 5.71 17.11 -3.24
C LEU A 255 6.11 18.58 -3.19
N LEU A 256 7.04 18.88 -2.28
CA LEU A 256 7.76 20.15 -2.26
C LEU A 256 8.66 20.29 -3.51
N PRO A 257 8.98 21.52 -3.94
CA PRO A 257 9.96 21.73 -5.00
C PRO A 257 11.27 21.00 -4.74
N GLY A 258 11.86 20.40 -5.77
CA GLY A 258 13.05 19.56 -5.64
C GLY A 258 12.83 18.21 -4.95
N GLY A 259 11.59 17.84 -4.60
CA GLY A 259 11.22 16.60 -3.93
C GLY A 259 11.19 15.38 -4.85
N TYR A 260 11.14 14.20 -4.26
CA TYR A 260 11.33 12.92 -4.96
C TYR A 260 10.11 12.01 -4.89
N LEU A 261 9.80 11.36 -6.00
CA LEU A 261 8.81 10.30 -6.14
C LEU A 261 9.53 8.98 -6.47
N ILE A 262 9.23 7.95 -5.67
CA ILE A 262 9.78 6.60 -5.79
C ILE A 262 8.62 5.65 -6.08
N ILE A 263 8.59 5.07 -7.28
CA ILE A 263 7.60 4.07 -7.72
C ILE A 263 8.24 2.69 -7.85
N GLY A 264 7.44 1.63 -7.98
CA GLY A 264 7.91 0.26 -8.09
C GLY A 264 8.78 0.02 -9.33
N HIS A 265 9.64 -1.00 -9.28
CA HIS A 265 10.60 -1.30 -10.37
C HIS A 265 9.94 -1.66 -11.71
N SER A 266 8.72 -2.20 -11.69
CA SER A 266 7.94 -2.53 -12.88
C SER A 266 7.05 -1.38 -13.34
N GLU A 267 7.08 -0.24 -12.65
CA GLU A 267 6.22 0.91 -12.89
C GLU A 267 6.99 2.01 -13.63
N SER A 268 6.32 2.75 -14.51
CA SER A 268 6.95 3.82 -15.30
C SER A 268 5.99 4.97 -15.52
N LEU A 269 6.51 6.20 -15.44
CA LEU A 269 5.74 7.42 -15.70
C LEU A 269 5.77 7.87 -17.17
N HIS A 270 6.55 7.20 -18.03
CA HIS A 270 6.85 7.67 -19.39
C HIS A 270 5.60 7.99 -20.22
N ASN A 271 4.57 7.15 -20.14
CA ASN A 271 3.31 7.32 -20.88
C ASN A 271 2.20 8.00 -20.07
N ILE A 272 2.49 8.38 -18.82
CA ILE A 272 1.52 8.94 -17.87
C ILE A 272 1.67 10.45 -17.81
N THR A 273 2.89 10.95 -17.58
CA THR A 273 3.18 12.38 -17.41
C THR A 273 4.63 12.70 -17.74
N ARG A 274 4.91 13.96 -18.07
CA ARG A 274 6.25 14.53 -18.23
C ARG A 274 6.61 15.53 -17.13
N ALA A 275 5.75 15.71 -16.13
CA ALA A 275 5.93 16.70 -15.07
C ALA A 275 7.11 16.39 -14.13
N PHE A 276 7.54 15.13 -14.07
CA PHE A 276 8.69 14.70 -13.28
C PHE A 276 9.92 14.51 -14.17
N LYS A 277 11.07 14.95 -13.68
CA LYS A 277 12.37 14.66 -14.26
C LYS A 277 12.84 13.25 -13.82
N PRO A 278 13.04 12.29 -14.74
CA PRO A 278 13.56 10.98 -14.38
C PRO A 278 15.07 11.05 -14.13
N ILE A 279 15.52 10.54 -13.00
CA ILE A 279 16.92 10.38 -12.61
C ILE A 279 17.23 8.88 -12.60
N ARG A 280 18.20 8.48 -13.42
CA ARG A 280 18.58 7.07 -13.59
C ARG A 280 19.77 6.74 -12.71
N PHE A 281 19.63 5.69 -11.93
CA PHE A 281 20.70 5.06 -11.16
C PHE A 281 20.86 3.61 -11.62
N PRO A 282 22.00 2.96 -11.37
CA PRO A 282 22.13 1.53 -11.59
C PRO A 282 21.01 0.77 -10.86
N GLY A 283 20.17 0.06 -11.61
CA GLY A 283 19.07 -0.74 -11.06
C GLY A 283 17.83 0.01 -10.58
N SER A 284 17.73 1.34 -10.73
CA SER A 284 16.56 2.10 -10.27
C SER A 284 16.36 3.41 -11.04
N ILE A 285 15.09 3.84 -11.15
CA ILE A 285 14.73 5.17 -11.66
C ILE A 285 13.95 5.89 -10.56
N ILE A 286 14.43 7.08 -10.19
CA ILE A 286 13.76 7.98 -9.27
C ILE A 286 13.23 9.17 -10.05
N TYR A 287 12.09 9.72 -9.65
CA TYR A 287 11.45 10.84 -10.31
C TYR A 287 11.57 12.08 -9.42
N GLN A 288 12.01 13.20 -9.96
CA GLN A 288 12.16 14.44 -9.21
C GLN A 288 11.18 15.50 -9.71
N LYS A 289 10.54 16.20 -8.79
CA LYS A 289 9.83 17.45 -9.07
C LYS A 289 10.85 18.56 -9.17
N GLU A 290 10.87 19.26 -10.31
CA GLU A 290 11.79 20.39 -10.52
C GLU A 290 11.56 21.50 -9.47
N GLU A 291 12.58 22.35 -9.28
CA GLU A 291 12.56 23.47 -8.32
C GLU A 291 11.59 24.59 -8.73
#